data_AF-A0AAV5MKZ2-F1
#
_entry.id   AF-A0AAV5MKZ2-F1
#
_cell.length_a   1.000
_cell.length_b   1.000
_cell.length_c   1.000
_cell.angle_alpha   90.00
_cell.angle_beta   90.00
_cell.angle_gamma   90.00
#
_symmetry.space_group_name_H-M   'P 1'
#
loop_
_entity.id
_entity.type
_entity.pdbx_description
1 polymer ?
#
loop_
_entity_poly.entity_id
_entity_poly.type
_entity_poly.pdbx_seq_one_letter_code
_entity_poly.pdbx_strand_id
1 'polypeptide(L)' 'MNIPFLNFIVIILLLFFFTRFSCGTDIITSSTNLSDGRTLVSSDGSFELGFFSPGSSAKILD' A
#
# COMPACT_ATOMS: atom_id res chain seq x y z
N MET A 1 8.88 14.67 -34.66
CA MET A 1 9.08 13.81 -33.48
C MET A 1 8.88 12.37 -33.92
N ASN A 2 9.87 11.48 -33.75
CA ASN A 2 9.81 10.14 -34.30
C ASN A 2 8.83 9.24 -33.53
N ILE A 3 8.13 8.34 -34.22
CA ILE A 3 7.19 7.36 -33.63
C ILE A 3 7.77 6.61 -32.42
N PRO A 4 9.02 6.07 -32.45
CA PRO A 4 9.61 5.42 -31.27
C PRO A 4 9.72 6.35 -30.05
N PHE A 5 9.99 7.64 -30.27
CA PHE A 5 10.08 8.62 -29.20
C PHE A 5 8.70 8.95 -28.60
N LEU A 6 7.64 9.00 -29.42
CA LEU A 6 6.27 9.14 -28.94
C LEU A 6 5.82 7.93 -28.10
N ASN A 7 6.13 6.72 -28.56
CA ASN A 7 5.81 5.48 -27.83
C ASN A 7 6.49 5.44 -26.46
N PHE A 8 7.76 5.86 -26.38
CA PHE A 8 8.50 5.92 -25.13
C PHE A 8 7.84 6.85 -24.11
N ILE A 9 7.36 8.03 -24.54
CA ILE A 9 6.64 8.96 -23.67
C ILE A 9 5.31 8.35 -23.18
N VAL A 10 4.55 7.72 -24.07
CA VAL A 10 3.28 7.07 -23.70
C VAL A 10 3.48 5.98 -22.64
N ILE A 11 4.54 5.18 -22.76
CA ILE A 11 4.88 4.16 -21.78
C ILE A 11 5.19 4.78 -20.41
N ILE A 12 5.97 5.86 -20.36
CA ILE A 12 6.27 6.56 -19.11
C ILE A 12 4.99 7.11 -18.45
N LEU A 13 4.10 7.70 -19.24
CA LEU A 13 2.82 8.23 -18.74
C LEU A 13 1.92 7.12 -18.19
N LEU A 14 1.86 5.97 -18.87
CA LEU A 14 1.12 4.81 -18.38
C LEU A 14 1.70 4.29 -17.06
N LEU A 15 3.02 4.14 -16.97
CA LEU A 15 3.68 3.73 -15.73
C LEU A 15 3.34 4.68 -14.57
N PHE A 16 3.42 5.99 -14.80
CA PHE A 16 3.08 6.99 -13.79
C PHE A 16 1.60 6.96 -13.37
N PHE A 17 0.71 6.66 -14.31
CA PHE A 17 -0.72 6.54 -14.04
C PHE A 17 -1.06 5.30 -13.19
N PHE A 18 -0.33 4.20 -13.38
CA PHE A 18 -0.51 2.98 -12.61
C PHE A 18 0.27 2.95 -11.29
N THR A 19 1.28 3.79 -11.12
CA THR A 19 1.96 3.93 -9.83
C THR A 19 1.05 4.61 -8.82
N ARG A 20 0.63 3.85 -7.80
CA ARG A 20 0.05 4.44 -6.58
C ARG A 20 1.18 4.75 -5.61
N PHE A 21 1.44 6.04 -5.38
CA PHE A 21 2.31 6.46 -4.30
C PHE A 21 1.56 6.28 -2.97
N SER A 22 2.04 5.37 -2.13
CA SER A 22 1.56 5.23 -0.75
C SER A 22 2.53 5.97 0.16
N CYS A 23 2.09 7.08 0.76
CA CYS A 23 2.81 7.73 1.85
C CYS A 23 2.34 7.09 3.16
N GLY A 24 3.01 6.02 3.57
CA GLY A 24 2.81 5.43 4.89
C GLY A 24 3.56 6.25 5.93
N THR A 25 2.87 6.64 7.00
CA THR A 25 3.57 7.05 8.23
C THR A 25 4.11 5.80 8.90
N ASP A 26 5.31 5.85 9.46
CA ASP A 26 5.90 4.81 10.31
C ASP A 26 5.59 5.04 11.82
N ILE A 27 4.86 6.13 12.13
CA ILE A 27 4.45 6.51 13.47
C ILE A 27 2.93 6.47 13.60
N ILE A 28 2.44 5.82 14.67
CA ILE A 28 1.05 5.86 15.12
C ILE A 28 0.95 6.70 16.39
N THR A 29 -0.01 7.62 16.44
CA THR A 29 -0.31 8.43 17.62
C THR A 29 -1.61 7.96 18.29
N SER A 30 -1.85 8.38 19.53
CA SER A 30 -3.08 8.03 20.25
C SER A 30 -4.36 8.55 19.59
N SER A 31 -4.25 9.56 18.73
CA SER A 31 -5.36 10.12 17.96
C SER A 31 -5.65 9.40 16.65
N THR A 32 -4.77 8.49 16.21
CA THR A 32 -4.90 7.76 14.94
C THR A 32 -5.30 6.31 15.19
N ASN A 33 -6.39 5.87 14.58
CA ASN A 33 -6.82 4.48 14.63
C ASN A 33 -6.21 3.67 13.47
N LEU A 34 -5.71 2.48 13.79
CA LEU A 34 -5.29 1.47 12.81
C LEU A 34 -6.38 0.41 12.69
N SER A 35 -7.11 0.41 11.57
CA SER A 35 -8.20 -0.54 11.31
C SER A 35 -7.73 -1.80 10.60
N ASP A 36 -8.55 -2.86 10.61
CA ASP A 36 -8.28 -4.08 9.83
C ASP A 36 -8.03 -3.76 8.35
N GLY A 37 -7.04 -4.43 7.76
CA GLY A 37 -6.59 -4.17 6.40
C GLY A 37 -5.76 -2.88 6.22
N ARG A 38 -5.44 -2.17 7.30
CA ARG A 38 -4.45 -1.08 7.32
C ARG A 38 -3.19 -1.51 8.05
N THR A 39 -2.06 -1.01 7.58
CA THR A 39 -0.74 -1.33 8.12
C THR A 39 0.14 -0.09 8.22
N LEU A 40 1.08 -0.12 9.16
CA LEU A 40 2.20 0.79 9.31
C LEU A 40 3.46 0.05 8.89
N VAL A 41 4.22 0.62 7.97
CA VAL A 41 5.49 0.07 7.49
C VAL A 41 6.62 0.90 8.11
N SER A 42 7.67 0.24 8.61
CA SER A 42 8.83 0.94 9.15
C SER A 42 9.50 1.82 8.08
N SER A 43 10.21 2.86 8.49
CA SER A 43 10.88 3.80 7.57
C SER A 43 11.85 3.13 6.59
N ASP A 44 12.43 1.99 6.97
CA ASP A 44 13.31 1.16 6.13
C ASP A 44 12.59 0.03 5.38
N GLY A 45 11.28 -0.15 5.61
CA GLY A 45 10.48 -1.20 4.98
C GLY A 45 10.68 -2.61 5.54
N SER A 46 11.48 -2.77 6.61
CA SER A 46 11.80 -4.10 7.17
C SER A 46 10.65 -4.73 7.97
N PHE A 47 9.77 -3.91 8.54
CA PHE A 47 8.70 -4.37 9.43
C PHE A 47 7.35 -3.76 9.04
N GLU A 48 6.28 -4.52 9.25
CA GLU A 48 4.91 -4.10 9.03
C GLU A 48 4.05 -4.45 10.26
N LEU A 49 3.32 -3.45 10.77
CA LEU A 49 2.41 -3.59 11.90
C LEU A 49 0.97 -3.36 11.42
N GLY A 50 0.05 -4.26 11.74
CA GLY A 50 -1.35 -4.13 11.39
C GLY A 50 -2.24 -5.08 12.17
N PHE A 51 -3.54 -4.86 12.04
CA PHE A 51 -4.52 -5.85 12.46
C PHE A 51 -4.92 -6.68 11.25
N PHE A 52 -5.06 -7.99 11.48
CA PHE A 52 -5.51 -8.93 10.48
C PHE A 52 -6.69 -9.71 11.06
N SER A 53 -7.81 -9.70 10.34
CA SER A 53 -8.90 -10.62 10.63
C SER A 53 -8.48 -12.06 10.32
N PRO A 54 -8.53 -12.99 11.30
CA PRO A 54 -8.42 -14.41 10.97
C PRO A 54 -9.55 -14.77 10.00
N GLY A 55 -9.24 -15.56 8.98
CA GLY A 55 -10.26 -16.02 8.02
C GLY A 55 -11.41 -16.77 8.72
N SER A 56 -12.47 -17.11 7.96
CA SER A 56 -13.74 -17.69 8.43
C SER A 56 -13.64 -19.01 9.25
N SER A 57 -12.43 -19.47 9.56
CA SER A 57 -12.14 -20.57 10.49
C SER A 57 -12.27 -20.19 11.97
N ALA A 58 -12.49 -18.91 12.32
CA ALA A 58 -12.84 -18.51 13.68
C ALA A 58 -14.34 -18.75 13.99
N LYS A 59 -14.85 -19.96 13.71
CA LYS A 59 -16.07 -20.44 14.38
C LYS A 59 -15.63 -21.05 15.71
N ILE A 60 -15.50 -20.20 16.73
CA ILE A 60 -15.67 -20.68 18.10
C ILE A 60 -17.17 -20.95 18.22
N LEU A 61 -17.53 -22.23 18.17
CA LEU A 61 -18.84 -22.70 18.58
C LEU A 61 -18.89 -22.56 20.10
N ASP A 62 -19.44 -21.43 20.56
CA ASP A 62 -20.06 -21.35 21.89
C ASP A 62 -21.51 -21.84 21.78
#